data_AF-A0A9E5X8T4-F1
#
_entry.id   AF-A0A9E5X8T4-F1
#
_cell.length_a   1.000
_cell.length_b   1.000
_cell.length_c   1.000
_cell.angle_alpha   90.00
_cell.angle_beta   90.00
_cell.angle_gamma   90.00
#
_symmetry.space_group_name_H-M   'P 1'
#
loop_
_entity.id
_entity.type
_entity.pdbx_description
1 polymer ?
#
loop_
_entity_poly.entity_id
_entity_poly.type
_entity_poly.pdbx_seq_one_letter_code
_entity_poly.pdbx_strand_id
1 'polypeptide(L)' 'MGRLYDVLPGPPVLRILLIVVGVLITLVLLGILFEWGGSFLDSGGTMGVVSLPH' A
#
# COMPACT_ATOMS: atom_id res chain seq x y z
N MET A 1 16.15 6.24 18.52
CA MET A 1 15.77 6.12 17.09
C MET A 1 16.67 5.08 16.40
N GLY A 2 16.55 3.79 16.73
CA GLY A 2 17.48 2.76 16.20
C GLY A 2 16.88 1.35 16.02
N ARG A 3 15.73 1.06 16.65
CA ARG A 3 15.19 -0.31 16.71
C ARG A 3 14.78 -0.90 15.35
N LEU A 4 14.31 -0.10 14.40
CA LEU A 4 13.91 -0.63 13.10
C LEU A 4 15.11 -1.16 12.29
N TYR A 5 16.29 -0.54 12.43
CA TYR A 5 17.50 -1.01 11.77
C TYR A 5 18.06 -2.30 12.38
N ASP A 6 17.83 -2.55 13.67
CA ASP A 6 18.30 -3.76 14.37
C ASP A 6 17.41 -4.98 14.11
N VAL A 7 16.17 -4.78 13.67
CA VAL A 7 15.22 -5.87 13.35
C VAL A 7 15.53 -6.53 12.01
N LEU A 8 16.18 -5.82 11.08
CA LEU A 8 16.53 -6.38 9.77
C LEU A 8 17.78 -7.28 9.88
N PRO A 9 17.66 -8.60 9.65
CA PRO A 9 18.80 -9.50 9.72
C PRO A 9 19.79 -9.24 8.57
N GLY A 10 21.08 -9.35 8.87
CA GLY A 10 22.16 -9.38 7.87
C GLY A 10 23.06 -8.13 7.80
N PRO A 11 24.11 -8.20 6.94
CA PRO A 11 25.05 -7.12 6.66
C PRO A 11 24.38 -5.81 6.22
N PRO A 12 25.02 -4.64 6.43
CA PRO A 12 24.42 -3.34 6.12
C PRO A 12 23.97 -3.19 4.66
N VAL A 13 24.69 -3.79 3.70
CA VAL A 13 24.31 -3.81 2.27
C VAL A 13 22.98 -4.54 2.04
N LEU A 14 22.79 -5.69 2.71
CA LEU A 14 21.55 -6.46 2.63
C LEU A 14 20.38 -5.71 3.28
N ARG A 15 20.61 -5.02 4.40
CA ARG A 15 19.58 -4.20 5.07
C ARG A 15 19.07 -3.08 4.16
N ILE A 16 19.97 -2.39 3.46
CA ILE A 16 19.61 -1.35 2.49
C ILE A 16 18.75 -1.96 1.38
N LEU A 17 19.16 -3.10 0.84
CA LEU A 17 18.40 -3.79 -0.21
C LEU A 17 17.00 -4.19 0.26
N LEU A 18 16.86 -4.70 1.50
CA LEU A 18 15.56 -5.02 2.10
C LEU A 18 14.68 -3.78 2.29
N ILE A 19 15.25 -2.65 2.69
CA ILE A 19 14.52 -1.37 2.80
C ILE A 19 14.03 -0.92 1.42
N VAL A 20 14.90 -0.97 0.40
CA VAL A 20 14.54 -0.60 -0.98
C VAL A 20 13.42 -1.50 -1.51
N VAL A 21 13.50 -2.80 -1.28
CA VAL A 21 12.45 -3.76 -1.64
C VAL A 21 11.15 -3.45 -0.89
N GLY A 22 11.22 -3.17 0.41
CA GLY A 22 10.04 -2.78 1.21
C GLY A 22 9.36 -1.53 0.66
N VAL A 23 10.13 -0.50 0.34
CA VAL A 23 9.62 0.75 -0.26
C VAL A 23 8.96 0.47 -1.61
N LEU A 24 9.60 -0.33 -2.47
CA LEU A 24 9.03 -0.73 -3.77
C LEU A 24 7.68 -1.43 -3.60
N ILE A 25 7.59 -2.40 -2.68
CA ILE A 25 6.34 -3.10 -2.38
C ILE A 25 5.26 -2.13 -1.92
N THR A 26 5.59 -1.20 -1.02
CA THR A 26 4.65 -0.18 -0.55
C THR A 26 4.15 0.71 -1.68
N LEU A 27 5.03 1.15 -2.58
CA LEU A 27 4.66 1.98 -3.73
C LEU A 27 3.72 1.23 -4.69
N VAL A 28 3.99 -0.04 -4.96
CA VAL A 28 3.12 -0.89 -5.79
C VAL A 28 1.74 -1.05 -5.14
N LEU A 29 1.68 -1.37 -3.84
CA LEU A 29 0.42 -1.47 -3.10
C LEU A 29 -0.37 -0.16 -3.12
N LEU A 30 0.33 0.97 -2.97
CA LEU A 30 -0.30 2.28 -3.00
C LEU A 30 -0.84 2.60 -4.40
N GLY A 31 -0.11 2.24 -5.45
CA GLY A 31 -0.58 2.34 -6.84
C GLY A 31 -1.86 1.54 -7.07
N ILE A 32 -1.91 0.29 -6.62
CA ILE A 32 -3.11 -0.56 -6.69
C ILE A 32 -4.27 0.09 -5.92
N LEU A 33 -4.02 0.62 -4.72
CA LEU A 33 -5.04 1.29 -3.93
C LEU A 33 -5.60 2.53 -4.63
N PHE A 34 -4.74 3.31 -5.30
CA PHE A 34 -5.15 4.47 -6.10
C PHE A 34 -5.89 4.07 -7.37
N GLU A 35 -5.50 3.00 -8.06
CA GLU A 35 -6.25 2.48 -9.20
C GLU A 35 -7.63 1.99 -8.77
N TRP A 36 -7.71 1.29 -7.63
CA TRP A 36 -8.97 0.79 -7.09
C TRP A 36 -9.86 1.93 -6.61
N GLY A 37 -9.30 2.88 -5.87
CA GLY A 37 -9.99 4.09 -5.41
C GLY A 37 -10.41 5.00 -6.57
N GLY A 38 -9.55 5.16 -7.58
CA GLY A 38 -9.84 5.88 -8.82
C GLY A 38 -10.98 5.23 -9.57
N SER A 39 -10.96 3.91 -9.74
CA SER A 39 -12.08 3.15 -10.32
C SER A 39 -13.37 3.29 -9.51
N PHE A 40 -13.28 3.35 -8.18
CA PHE A 40 -14.42 3.59 -7.29
C PHE A 40 -15.01 4.99 -7.42
N LEU A 41 -14.16 5.99 -7.65
CA LEU A 41 -14.55 7.38 -7.86
C LEU A 41 -15.07 7.62 -9.28
N ASP A 42 -14.44 7.01 -10.28
CA ASP A 42 -14.84 7.04 -11.69
C ASP A 42 -16.15 6.30 -11.94
N SER A 43 -16.47 5.27 -11.14
CA SER A 43 -17.75 4.58 -11.16
C SER A 43 -18.89 5.32 -10.43
N GLY A 44 -18.65 6.54 -9.94
CA GLY A 44 -19.73 7.46 -9.52
C GLY A 44 -20.51 7.06 -8.26
N GLY A 45 -19.93 6.26 -7.36
CA GLY A 45 -20.55 5.97 -6.06
C GLY A 45 -21.53 4.80 -6.09
N THR A 46 -21.01 3.58 -6.01
CA THR A 46 -21.79 2.42 -5.55
C THR A 46 -22.10 2.44 -4.04
N MET A 47 -21.83 3.56 -3.35
CA MET A 47 -22.50 3.88 -2.07
C MET A 47 -24.01 4.16 -2.26
N GLY A 48 -24.51 4.27 -3.50
CA GLY A 48 -25.93 4.40 -3.83
C GLY A 48 -26.72 3.09 -3.98
N VAL A 49 -26.12 1.91 -3.79
CA VAL A 49 -26.87 0.62 -3.84
C VAL A 49 -27.42 0.23 -2.47
N VAL A 50 -27.21 1.07 -1.44
CA VAL A 50 -27.96 1.04 -0.18
C VAL A 50 -29.20 1.94 -0.27
N SER A 51 -29.84 2.01 -1.44
CA SER A 51 -31.23 2.49 -1.53
C SER A 51 -32.14 1.33 -1.17
N LEU A 52 -32.59 1.36 0.09
CA LEU A 52 -33.70 0.63 0.71
C LEU A 52 -34.65 -0.10 -0.27
N PRO A 53 -34.93 -1.40 -0.06
CA PRO A 53 -36.06 -2.03 -0.74
C PRO A 53 -37.35 -1.40 -0.20
N HIS A 54 -38.16 -0.89 -1.12
CA HIS A 54 -39.53 -0.48 -0.86
C HIS A 54 -40.49 -1.66 -1.07
#